data_AF-A0A4R2GX86-F1
#
_entry.id   AF-A0A4R2GX86-F1
#
_cell.length_a   1.000
_cell.length_b   1.000
_cell.length_c   1.000
_cell.angle_alpha   90.00
_cell.angle_beta   90.00
_cell.angle_gamma   90.00
#
_symmetry.space_group_name_H-M   'P 1'
#
loop_
_entity.id
_entity.type
_entity.pdbx_description
1 polymer ?
#
loop_
_entity_poly.entity_id
_entity_poly.type
_entity_poly.pdbx_seq_one_letter_code
_entity_poly.pdbx_strand_id
1 'polypeptide(L)'
;MAAAGENMMTENTGKSRRGFASMDRERQREIASKGGRSVPEEKRSFSRDRGLAAAAGRKGGQNVSPEDRSFSQNRELASHAGRKGGQSSQPLRSAGRSAGPDDMVKGPVVAGAESPLTEA
;
A
#
# COMPACT_ATOMS: atom_id res chain seq x y z
N MET A 1 -58.94 -22.98 -39.35
CA MET A 1 -57.89 -24.02 -39.20
C MET A 1 -56.58 -23.29 -38.97
N ALA A 2 -55.82 -23.75 -37.96
CA ALA A 2 -54.55 -23.22 -37.44
C ALA A 2 -53.46 -23.06 -38.54
N ALA A 3 -52.38 -22.30 -38.38
CA ALA A 3 -51.57 -22.11 -37.18
C ALA A 3 -50.81 -20.78 -37.18
N ALA A 4 -50.70 -20.22 -35.98
CA ALA A 4 -49.80 -19.13 -35.65
C ALA A 4 -48.35 -19.59 -35.84
N GLY A 5 -47.57 -18.85 -36.62
CA GLY A 5 -46.11 -18.93 -36.56
C GLY A 5 -45.64 -18.29 -35.26
N GLU A 6 -45.36 -19.12 -34.27
CA GLU A 6 -44.69 -18.72 -33.02
C GLU A 6 -43.33 -18.11 -33.37
N ASN A 7 -43.29 -16.79 -33.40
CA ASN A 7 -42.06 -16.02 -33.50
C ASN A 7 -41.34 -16.18 -32.16
N MET A 8 -40.38 -17.12 -32.11
CA MET A 8 -39.53 -17.37 -30.96
C MET A 8 -38.91 -16.04 -30.51
N MET A 9 -39.47 -15.49 -29.44
CA MET A 9 -38.83 -14.43 -28.66
C MET A 9 -37.55 -15.06 -28.12
N THR A 10 -36.43 -14.79 -28.78
CA THR A 10 -35.10 -15.15 -28.31
C THR A 10 -34.92 -14.54 -26.92
N GLU A 11 -35.16 -15.38 -25.92
CA GLU A 11 -35.17 -15.03 -24.52
C GLU A 11 -33.82 -14.42 -24.14
N ASN A 12 -33.89 -13.17 -23.69
CA ASN A 12 -33.06 -12.62 -22.63
C ASN A 12 -31.56 -12.97 -22.74
N THR A 13 -30.81 -12.20 -23.54
CA THR A 13 -29.34 -12.22 -23.55
C THR A 13 -28.81 -11.73 -22.20
N GLY A 14 -28.88 -12.59 -21.19
CA GLY A 14 -28.27 -12.38 -19.89
C GLY A 14 -26.78 -12.15 -20.11
N LYS A 15 -26.26 -11.05 -19.57
CA LYS A 15 -24.82 -10.75 -19.56
C LYS A 15 -24.07 -12.00 -19.10
N SER A 16 -23.46 -12.70 -20.06
CA SER A 16 -22.58 -13.83 -19.78
C SER A 16 -21.59 -13.42 -18.70
N ARG A 17 -21.36 -14.26 -17.68
CA ARG A 17 -20.35 -14.06 -16.62
C ARG A 17 -18.92 -14.07 -17.21
N ARG A 18 -18.59 -13.05 -18.00
CA ARG A 18 -17.29 -12.85 -18.64
C ARG A 18 -16.54 -11.74 -17.92
N GLY A 19 -15.23 -11.89 -17.85
CA GLY A 19 -14.32 -10.89 -17.28
C GLY A 19 -13.75 -11.31 -15.93
N PHE A 20 -12.76 -10.54 -15.48
CA PHE A 20 -11.95 -10.83 -14.29
C PHE A 20 -12.80 -11.01 -13.02
N ALA A 21 -13.79 -10.14 -12.81
CA ALA A 21 -14.67 -10.17 -11.64
C ALA A 21 -15.59 -11.40 -11.57
N SER A 22 -15.82 -12.08 -12.70
CA SER A 22 -16.67 -13.27 -12.79
C SER A 22 -15.91 -14.59 -12.58
N MET A 23 -14.57 -14.55 -12.45
CA MET A 23 -13.74 -15.74 -12.20
C MET A 23 -13.71 -16.11 -10.71
N ASP A 24 -13.28 -17.32 -10.38
CA ASP A 24 -13.03 -17.73 -8.98
C ASP A 24 -11.95 -16.88 -8.31
N ARG A 25 -12.09 -16.65 -6.99
CA ARG A 25 -11.17 -15.79 -6.21
C ARG A 25 -9.72 -16.25 -6.29
N GLU A 26 -9.49 -17.56 -6.28
CA GLU A 26 -8.15 -18.12 -6.39
C GLU A 26 -7.53 -17.78 -7.76
N ARG A 27 -8.27 -17.99 -8.84
CA ARG A 27 -7.85 -17.64 -10.20
C ARG A 27 -7.63 -16.14 -10.38
N GLN A 28 -8.50 -15.30 -9.82
CA GLN A 28 -8.30 -13.84 -9.80
C GLN A 28 -6.98 -13.47 -9.10
N ARG A 29 -6.73 -14.06 -7.93
CA ARG A 29 -5.51 -13.81 -7.15
C ARG A 29 -4.26 -14.27 -7.90
N GLU A 30 -4.29 -15.43 -8.54
CA GLU A 30 -3.19 -15.90 -9.37
C GLU A 30 -2.88 -14.95 -10.53
N ILE A 31 -3.91 -14.52 -11.26
CA ILE A 31 -3.73 -13.59 -12.39
C ILE A 31 -3.22 -12.23 -11.90
N ALA A 32 -3.78 -11.69 -10.81
CA ALA A 32 -3.29 -10.44 -10.21
C ALA A 32 -1.84 -10.57 -9.73
N SER A 33 -1.50 -11.70 -9.09
CA SER A 33 -0.14 -11.99 -8.62
C SER A 33 0.84 -12.13 -9.79
N LYS A 34 0.42 -12.78 -10.88
CA LYS A 34 1.21 -12.89 -12.11
C LYS A 34 1.45 -11.52 -12.71
N GLY A 35 0.41 -10.68 -12.86
CA GLY A 35 0.55 -9.32 -13.39
C GLY A 35 1.51 -8.44 -12.58
N GLY A 36 1.46 -8.52 -11.24
CA GLY A 36 2.43 -7.81 -10.39
C GLY A 36 3.85 -8.37 -10.46
N ARG A 37 3.99 -9.67 -10.74
CA ARG A 37 5.29 -10.37 -10.87
C ARG A 37 5.87 -10.33 -12.28
N SER A 38 5.10 -9.96 -13.30
CA SER A 38 5.52 -9.93 -14.71
C SER A 38 6.74 -9.06 -14.95
N VAL A 39 6.94 -8.03 -14.12
CA VAL A 39 8.13 -7.18 -14.17
C VAL A 39 9.14 -7.70 -13.13
N PRO A 40 10.38 -8.06 -13.53
CA PRO A 40 11.46 -8.38 -12.61
C PRO A 40 11.72 -7.22 -11.64
N GLU A 41 12.15 -7.51 -10.42
CA GLU A 41 12.33 -6.50 -9.37
C GLU A 41 13.28 -5.37 -9.83
N GLU A 42 14.32 -5.72 -10.58
CA GLU A 42 15.34 -4.79 -11.10
C GLU A 42 14.75 -3.78 -12.09
N LYS A 43 13.64 -4.14 -12.75
CA LYS A 43 12.94 -3.34 -13.75
C LYS A 43 11.66 -2.69 -13.19
N ARG A 44 11.33 -2.88 -11.92
CA ARG A 44 10.17 -2.22 -11.28
C ARG A 44 10.53 -0.80 -10.85
N SER A 45 10.39 0.17 -11.77
CA SER A 45 10.74 1.58 -11.53
C SER A 45 10.09 2.17 -10.27
N PHE A 46 8.82 1.87 -9.99
CA PHE A 46 8.12 2.38 -8.81
C PHE A 46 8.54 1.69 -7.49
N SER A 47 9.06 0.47 -7.54
CA SER A 47 9.60 -0.23 -6.36
C SER A 47 11.01 0.26 -6.02
N ARG A 48 11.80 0.59 -7.05
CA ARG A 48 13.18 1.07 -6.90
C ARG A 48 13.23 2.53 -6.44
N ASP A 49 12.37 3.38 -7.00
CA ASP A 49 12.33 4.81 -6.68
C ASP A 49 10.99 5.20 -6.04
N ARG A 50 11.02 5.39 -4.71
CA ARG A 50 9.86 5.87 -3.94
C ARG A 50 9.45 7.29 -4.34
N GLY A 51 10.40 8.13 -4.75
CA GLY A 51 10.14 9.49 -5.20
C GLY A 51 9.33 9.49 -6.49
N LEU A 52 9.71 8.65 -7.46
CA LEU A 52 8.96 8.44 -8.69
C LEU A 52 7.54 7.91 -8.42
N ALA A 53 7.41 6.91 -7.54
CA ALA A 53 6.10 6.37 -7.16
C ALA A 53 5.20 7.44 -6.51
N ALA A 54 5.75 8.23 -5.59
CA ALA A 54 5.03 9.32 -4.95
C ALA A 54 4.64 10.42 -5.94
N ALA A 55 5.54 10.80 -6.84
CA ALA A 55 5.28 11.80 -7.87
C ALA A 55 4.19 11.35 -8.85
N ALA A 56 4.24 10.10 -9.31
CA ALA A 56 3.22 9.51 -10.17
C ALA A 56 1.85 9.43 -9.46
N GLY A 57 1.83 9.02 -8.18
CA GLY A 57 0.60 9.02 -7.37
C GLY A 57 0.00 10.42 -7.21
N ARG A 58 0.83 11.43 -6.90
CA ARG A 58 0.39 12.83 -6.85
C ARG A 58 -0.17 13.30 -8.17
N LYS A 59 0.50 13.02 -9.29
CA LYS A 59 0.05 13.40 -10.63
C LYS A 59 -1.29 12.74 -10.98
N GLY A 60 -1.47 11.45 -10.66
CA GLY A 60 -2.74 10.75 -10.87
C GLY A 60 -3.90 11.35 -10.06
N GLY A 61 -3.65 11.83 -8.85
CA GLY A 61 -4.66 12.49 -8.01
C GLY A 61 -5.00 13.93 -8.41
N GLN A 62 -4.22 14.55 -9.29
CA GLN A 62 -4.45 15.93 -9.74
C GLN A 62 -5.51 16.04 -10.85
N ASN A 63 -5.93 14.93 -11.46
CA ASN A 63 -6.89 14.92 -12.58
C ASN A 63 -8.31 15.32 -12.17
N VAL A 64 -8.55 15.52 -10.87
CA VAL A 64 -9.83 15.96 -10.31
C VAL A 64 -9.63 17.35 -9.72
N SER A 65 -10.57 18.26 -9.97
CA SER A 65 -10.69 19.57 -9.32
C SER A 65 -10.64 19.41 -7.80
N PRO A 66 -9.95 20.31 -7.06
CA PRO A 66 -9.85 20.22 -5.60
C PRO A 66 -11.19 20.04 -4.88
N GLU A 67 -12.25 20.64 -5.43
CA GLU A 67 -13.61 20.65 -4.92
C GLU A 67 -14.32 19.29 -5.10
N ASP A 68 -14.02 18.57 -6.19
CA ASP A 68 -14.63 17.28 -6.53
C ASP A 68 -13.77 16.08 -6.08
N ARG A 69 -12.60 16.33 -5.48
CA ARG A 69 -11.78 15.27 -4.89
C ARG A 69 -12.50 14.69 -3.68
N SER A 70 -12.91 13.42 -3.78
CA SER A 70 -13.46 12.66 -2.65
C SER A 70 -12.51 12.67 -1.43
N PHE A 71 -11.19 12.73 -1.68
CA PHE A 71 -10.16 12.84 -0.66
C PHE A 71 -10.04 14.23 0.00
N SER A 72 -10.54 15.30 -0.64
CA SER A 72 -10.61 16.65 -0.05
C SER A 72 -11.87 16.81 0.81
N GLN A 73 -12.99 16.22 0.38
CA GLN A 73 -14.28 16.36 1.07
C GLN A 73 -14.32 15.60 2.40
N ASN A 74 -13.66 14.43 2.49
CA ASN A 74 -13.59 13.65 3.72
C ASN A 74 -12.13 13.37 4.11
N ARG A 75 -11.62 14.20 5.02
CA ARG A 75 -10.23 14.12 5.53
C ARG A 75 -9.93 12.80 6.24
N GLU A 76 -10.90 12.23 6.95
CA GLU A 76 -10.70 10.97 7.68
C GLU A 76 -10.53 9.81 6.70
N LEU A 77 -11.39 9.73 5.69
CA LEU A 77 -11.30 8.71 4.64
C LEU A 77 -9.99 8.82 3.87
N ALA A 78 -9.57 10.04 3.53
CA ALA A 78 -8.29 10.28 2.87
C ALA A 78 -7.10 9.85 3.72
N SER A 79 -7.12 10.18 5.01
CA SER A 79 -6.09 9.80 5.96
C SER A 79 -6.03 8.28 6.15
N HIS A 80 -7.19 7.62 6.20
CA HIS A 80 -7.30 6.16 6.32
C HIS A 80 -6.78 5.45 5.06
N ALA A 81 -7.20 5.90 3.88
CA ALA A 81 -6.72 5.38 2.60
C ALA A 81 -5.21 5.56 2.43
N GLY A 82 -4.68 6.74 2.78
CA GLY A 82 -3.25 7.03 2.77
C GLY A 82 -2.46 6.13 3.72
N ARG A 83 -2.94 5.95 4.95
CA ARG A 83 -2.33 5.02 5.93
C ARG A 83 -2.30 3.60 5.39
N LYS A 84 -3.43 3.11 4.87
CA LYS A 84 -3.54 1.75 4.32
C LYS A 84 -2.56 1.53 3.17
N GLY A 85 -2.46 2.47 2.24
CA GLY A 85 -1.49 2.41 1.13
C GLY A 85 -0.03 2.42 1.60
N GLY A 86 0.28 3.23 2.63
CA GLY A 86 1.59 3.27 3.26
C GLY A 86 1.95 1.98 4.00
N GLN A 87 0.98 1.31 4.62
CA GLN A 87 1.20 0.04 5.33
C GLN A 87 1.45 -1.11 4.36
N SER A 88 0.77 -1.15 3.20
CA SER A 88 1.02 -2.17 2.17
C SER A 88 2.41 -2.06 1.53
N SER A 89 3.08 -0.92 1.67
CA SER A 89 4.42 -0.65 1.12
C SER A 89 5.53 -0.70 2.19
N GLN A 90 5.19 -0.92 3.46
CA GLN A 90 6.18 -1.14 4.51
C GLN A 90 6.49 -2.64 4.61
N PRO A 91 7.76 -3.06 4.51
CA PRO A 91 8.15 -4.32 5.13
C PRO A 91 7.88 -4.17 6.63
N LEU A 92 7.38 -5.24 7.27
CA LEU A 92 6.96 -5.27 8.67
C LEU A 92 8.03 -4.73 9.63
N ARG A 93 8.08 -3.40 9.81
CA ARG A 93 8.87 -2.72 10.85
C ARG A 93 8.02 -2.65 12.11
N SER A 94 7.71 -3.82 12.66
CA SER A 94 7.10 -3.95 13.99
C SER A 94 7.99 -4.84 14.85
N ALA A 95 9.08 -4.27 15.39
CA ALA A 95 9.77 -4.71 16.62
C ALA A 95 11.07 -3.90 16.85
N GLY A 96 11.04 -2.56 16.80
CA GLY A 96 12.28 -1.78 16.95
C GLY A 96 12.12 -0.28 17.20
N ARG A 97 10.96 0.16 17.71
CA ARG A 97 10.88 1.44 18.41
C ARG A 97 10.75 1.09 19.89
N SER A 98 11.92 0.83 20.49
CA SER A 98 12.12 1.10 21.90
C SER A 98 11.59 2.49 22.21
N ALA A 99 11.02 2.62 23.40
CA ALA A 99 10.81 3.89 24.08
C ALA A 99 12.03 4.82 23.86
N GLY A 100 11.75 6.12 23.74
CA GLY A 100 12.73 7.13 23.34
C GLY A 100 13.99 7.15 24.22
N PRO A 101 15.15 7.59 23.69
CA PRO A 101 16.39 7.68 24.46
C PRO A 101 16.42 8.92 25.38
N ASP A 102 15.35 9.21 26.12
CA ASP A 102 15.29 10.36 27.03
C ASP A 102 15.49 10.00 28.53
N ASP A 103 15.72 8.71 28.85
CA ASP A 103 16.02 8.25 30.22
C ASP A 103 17.47 7.76 30.39
N MET A 104 18.43 8.44 29.77
CA MET A 104 19.85 8.29 30.13
C MET A 104 20.19 9.29 31.24
N VAL A 105 19.87 8.93 32.48
CA VAL A 105 20.41 9.59 33.68
C VAL A 105 21.92 9.72 33.49
N LYS A 106 22.41 10.96 33.34
CA LYS A 106 23.84 11.27 33.45
C LYS A 106 24.32 10.83 34.83
N GLY A 107 24.95 9.66 34.91
CA GLY A 107 25.78 9.31 36.05
C GLY A 107 26.89 10.36 36.21
N PRO A 108 27.25 10.77 37.45
CA PRO A 108 28.34 11.70 37.66
C PRO A 108 29.65 11.07 37.14
N VAL A 109 30.33 11.82 36.27
CA VAL A 109 31.67 11.49 35.79
C VAL A 109 32.65 11.48 36.97
N VAL A 110 33.41 10.40 37.05
CA VAL A 110 34.47 10.18 38.03
C VAL A 110 35.59 11.22 37.86
N ALA A 111 35.89 11.97 38.93
CA ALA A 111 37.11 12.76 39.03
C ALA A 111 38.23 11.84 39.53
N GLY A 112 39.31 11.76 38.75
CA GLY A 112 40.46 10.91 39.02
C GLY A 112 41.14 11.27 40.35
N ALA A 113 41.41 10.24 41.15
CA ALA A 113 42.37 10.30 42.24
C ALA A 113 43.63 9.55 41.77
N GLU A 114 44.66 10.33 41.54
CA GLU A 114 46.02 9.90 41.26
C GLU A 114 46.54 9.12 42.48
N SER A 115 47.06 7.92 42.25
CA SER A 115 47.72 7.13 43.30
C SER A 115 49.19 7.53 43.39
N PRO A 116 49.73 7.97 44.54
CA PRO A 116 51.17 8.10 44.68
C PRO A 116 51.77 6.72 44.96
N LEU A 117 52.70 6.33 44.08
CA LEU A 117 53.70 5.31 44.35
C LEU A 117 54.60 5.82 45.49
N THR A 118 54.74 5.02 46.54
CA THR A 118 55.86 5.13 47.48
C THR A 118 56.41 3.73 47.72
N GLU A 119 57.50 3.42 47.03
CA GLU A 119 58.49 2.42 47.40
C GLU A 119 59.62 3.13 48.15
N ALA A 120 59.92 2.70 49.38
CA ALA A 120 61.23 2.62 50.04
C ALA A 120 61.06 2.23 51.51
#